data_AF-A0A520FN82-F1
#
_entry.id   AF-A0A520FN82-F1
#
_cell.length_a   1.000
_cell.length_b   1.000
_cell.length_c   1.000
_cell.angle_alpha   90.00
_cell.angle_beta   90.00
_cell.angle_gamma   90.00
#
_symmetry.space_group_name_H-M   'P 1'
#
loop_
_entity.id
_entity.type
_entity.pdbx_description
1 polymer ?
#
loop_
_entity_poly.entity_id
_entity_poly.type
_entity_poly.pdbx_seq_one_letter_code
_entity_poly.pdbx_strand_id
1 'polypeptide(L)'
;MNTVSERAMLERALIAIEQVMAHAHAPLPSVDAAATPAREAITMCLTSAAALVDVAQMLLGDSPARSPEALVQEWQALIGHTKAASRTAHQAVLVLSSQRNLIAAQEGITLAHHHDGDPGGRAAAH
;
A
#
# COMPACT_ATOMS: atom_id res chain seq x y z
N MET A 1 -26.51 -12.20 -13.34
CA MET A 1 -26.01 -10.86 -12.95
C MET A 1 -25.85 -10.04 -14.21
N ASN A 2 -26.25 -8.76 -14.22
CA ASN A 2 -26.15 -7.88 -15.39
C ASN A 2 -24.87 -7.04 -15.26
N THR A 3 -24.05 -6.97 -16.31
CA THR A 3 -22.77 -6.22 -16.38
C THR A 3 -22.93 -4.75 -16.00
N VAL A 4 -24.12 -4.18 -16.25
CA VAL A 4 -24.48 -2.81 -15.80
C VAL A 4 -24.41 -2.68 -14.27
N SER A 5 -24.89 -3.68 -13.52
CA SER A 5 -24.87 -3.67 -12.06
C SER A 5 -23.46 -3.87 -11.50
N GLU A 6 -22.62 -4.65 -12.19
CA GLU A 6 -21.23 -4.88 -11.80
C GLU A 6 -20.40 -3.62 -12.04
N ARG A 7 -20.58 -2.96 -13.19
CA ARG A 7 -19.97 -1.67 -13.49
C ARG A 7 -20.34 -0.59 -12.47
N ALA A 8 -21.62 -0.47 -12.13
CA ALA A 8 -22.07 0.48 -11.11
C ALA A 8 -21.50 0.17 -9.70
N MET A 9 -21.15 -1.09 -9.41
CA MET A 9 -20.45 -1.45 -8.18
C MET A 9 -18.99 -1.00 -8.22
N LEU A 10 -18.30 -1.21 -9.34
CA LEU A 10 -16.91 -0.78 -9.54
C LEU A 10 -16.76 0.74 -9.50
N GLU A 11 -17.67 1.49 -10.12
CA GLU A 11 -17.68 2.96 -10.08
C GLU A 11 -17.83 3.48 -8.65
N ARG A 12 -18.72 2.88 -7.85
CA ARG A 12 -18.87 3.21 -6.43
C ARG A 12 -17.63 2.87 -5.61
N ALA A 13 -16.96 1.75 -5.91
CA ALA A 13 -15.73 1.37 -5.25
C ALA A 13 -14.60 2.37 -5.53
N LEU A 14 -14.46 2.83 -6.79
CA LEU A 14 -13.45 3.82 -7.17
C LEU A 14 -13.66 5.14 -6.41
N ILE A 15 -14.90 5.65 -6.39
CA ILE A 15 -15.26 6.87 -5.64
C ILE A 15 -14.91 6.73 -4.15
N ALA A 16 -15.21 5.59 -3.55
CA ALA A 16 -14.90 5.35 -2.14
C ALA A 16 -13.38 5.35 -1.88
N ILE A 17 -12.58 4.75 -2.77
CA ILE A 17 -11.12 4.78 -2.68
C ILE A 17 -10.59 6.21 -2.77
N GLU A 18 -11.07 6.99 -3.74
CA GLU A 18 -10.67 8.40 -3.92
C GLU A 18 -11.03 9.26 -2.71
N GLN A 19 -12.20 9.05 -2.10
CA GLN A 19 -12.60 9.74 -0.88
C GLN A 19 -11.67 9.44 0.29
N VAL A 20 -11.29 8.17 0.48
CA VAL A 20 -10.34 7.77 1.52
C VAL A 20 -8.97 8.40 1.25
N MET A 21 -8.51 8.40 0.00
CA MET A 21 -7.25 9.05 -0.39
C MET A 21 -7.30 10.55 -0.10
N ALA A 22 -8.36 11.25 -0.46
CA ALA A 22 -8.52 12.68 -0.19
C ALA A 22 -8.52 12.99 1.31
N HIS A 23 -9.22 12.19 2.11
CA HIS A 23 -9.23 12.33 3.57
C HIS A 23 -7.83 12.08 4.15
N ALA A 24 -7.12 11.08 3.65
CA ALA A 24 -5.76 10.74 4.06
C ALA A 24 -4.70 11.78 3.60
N HIS A 25 -5.05 12.81 2.82
CA HIS A 25 -4.15 13.90 2.42
C HIS A 25 -4.55 15.26 3.03
N ALA A 26 -5.62 15.31 3.83
CA ALA A 26 -6.01 16.52 4.53
C ALA A 26 -4.86 16.99 5.47
N PRO A 27 -4.49 18.30 5.46
CA PRO A 27 -3.47 18.84 6.34
C PRO A 27 -3.90 18.68 7.80
N LEU A 28 -3.10 17.97 8.59
CA LEU A 28 -3.28 17.93 10.04
C LEU A 28 -2.71 19.22 10.66
N PRO A 29 -3.39 19.83 11.65
CA PRO A 29 -2.88 21.00 12.35
C PRO A 29 -1.83 20.60 13.41
N SER A 30 -0.65 20.12 13.00
CA SER A 30 0.53 20.03 13.88
C SER A 30 1.85 19.80 13.12
N VAL A 31 2.95 20.22 13.74
CA VAL A 31 4.32 20.35 13.20
C VAL A 31 5.03 19.00 12.95
N ASP A 32 4.39 17.86 13.23
CA ASP A 32 4.94 16.50 13.08
C ASP A 32 4.33 15.70 11.91
N ALA A 33 3.80 16.37 10.89
CA ALA A 33 3.17 15.73 9.73
C ALA A 33 4.15 15.01 8.77
N ALA A 34 5.22 14.40 9.26
CA ALA A 34 6.01 13.45 8.48
C ALA A 34 5.12 12.27 8.08
N ALA A 35 5.10 11.92 6.79
CA ALA A 35 4.39 10.74 6.31
C ALA A 35 4.93 9.52 7.05
N THR A 36 4.12 8.92 7.92
CA THR A 36 4.51 7.67 8.59
C THR A 36 4.58 6.55 7.54
N PRO A 37 5.50 5.58 7.69
CA PRO A 37 5.57 4.43 6.77
C PRO A 37 4.22 3.71 6.61
N ALA A 38 3.40 3.69 7.68
CA ALA A 38 2.05 3.16 7.65
C ALA A 38 1.11 3.99 6.74
N ARG A 39 1.14 5.32 6.82
CA ARG A 39 0.33 6.20 5.95
C ARG A 39 0.76 6.08 4.49
N GLU A 40 2.06 6.01 4.23
CA GLU A 40 2.60 5.78 2.89
C GLU A 40 2.14 4.43 2.31
N ALA A 41 2.26 3.35 3.09
CA ALA A 41 1.80 2.03 2.68
C ALA A 41 0.29 1.99 2.41
N ILE A 42 -0.54 2.68 3.21
CA ILE A 42 -1.98 2.81 2.96
C ILE A 42 -2.23 3.50 1.62
N THR A 43 -1.55 4.62 1.34
CA THR A 43 -1.69 5.32 0.05
C THR A 43 -1.30 4.41 -1.12
N MET A 44 -0.18 3.69 -1.02
CA MET A 44 0.25 2.72 -2.04
C MET A 44 -0.80 1.61 -2.27
N CYS A 45 -1.37 1.05 -1.20
CA CYS A 45 -2.41 0.04 -1.30
C CYS A 45 -3.69 0.58 -1.96
N LEU A 46 -4.11 1.79 -1.61
CA LEU A 46 -5.28 2.45 -2.22
C LEU A 46 -5.05 2.74 -3.70
N THR A 47 -3.86 3.22 -4.08
CA THR A 47 -3.48 3.40 -5.49
C THR A 47 -3.49 2.09 -6.26
N SER A 48 -2.96 1.01 -5.68
CA SER A 48 -3.03 -0.32 -6.29
C SER A 48 -4.48 -0.81 -6.44
N ALA A 49 -5.34 -0.55 -5.46
CA ALA A 49 -6.74 -0.95 -5.51
C ALA A 49 -7.51 -0.19 -6.61
N ALA A 50 -7.31 1.12 -6.72
CA ALA A 50 -7.92 1.93 -7.79
C ALA A 50 -7.53 1.41 -9.18
N ALA A 51 -6.24 1.15 -9.42
CA ALA A 51 -5.77 0.62 -10.70
C ALA A 51 -6.37 -0.76 -11.05
N LEU A 52 -6.61 -1.62 -10.06
CA LEU A 52 -7.28 -2.92 -10.29
C LEU A 52 -8.78 -2.76 -10.58
N VAL A 53 -9.43 -1.78 -9.96
CA VAL A 53 -10.83 -1.42 -10.27
C VAL A 53 -10.94 -0.92 -11.71
N ASP A 54 -9.99 -0.12 -12.19
CA ASP A 54 -9.95 0.35 -13.60
C ASP A 54 -9.74 -0.81 -14.58
N VAL A 55 -8.86 -1.77 -14.26
CA VAL A 55 -8.69 -2.99 -15.04
C VAL A 55 -9.99 -3.80 -15.11
N ALA A 56 -10.69 -3.95 -13.99
CA ALA A 56 -11.97 -4.66 -13.96
C ALA A 56 -13.04 -3.96 -14.82
N GLN A 57 -13.09 -2.62 -14.80
CA GLN A 57 -13.99 -1.85 -15.64
C GLN A 57 -13.66 -1.99 -17.14
N MET A 58 -12.36 -2.01 -17.49
CA MET A 58 -11.91 -2.25 -18.86
C MET A 58 -12.34 -3.62 -19.38
N LEU A 59 -12.21 -4.67 -18.55
CA LEU A 59 -12.64 -6.03 -18.90
C LEU A 59 -14.15 -6.18 -19.06
N LEU A 60 -14.94 -5.43 -18.29
CA LEU A 60 -16.40 -5.42 -18.39
C LEU A 60 -16.91 -4.52 -19.54
N GLY A 61 -16.04 -3.73 -20.16
CA GLY A 61 -16.39 -2.88 -21.28
C GLY A 61 -16.57 -3.68 -22.57
N ASP A 62 -17.82 -3.87 -23.01
CA ASP A 62 -18.10 -4.40 -24.34
C ASP A 62 -17.74 -3.36 -25.41
N SER A 63 -16.86 -3.71 -26.35
CA SER A 63 -16.57 -2.89 -27.54
C SER A 63 -16.89 -3.67 -28.81
N PRO A 64 -18.13 -3.58 -29.33
CA PRO A 64 -18.60 -4.42 -30.44
C PRO A 64 -18.01 -4.09 -31.82
N ALA A 65 -17.05 -3.16 -31.93
CA ALA A 65 -16.50 -2.68 -33.19
C ALA A 65 -14.97 -2.46 -33.17
N ARG A 66 -14.24 -3.22 -32.34
CA ARG A 66 -12.80 -3.00 -32.14
C ARG A 66 -11.97 -3.76 -33.18
N SER A 67 -11.02 -3.07 -33.83
CA SER A 67 -10.08 -3.72 -34.76
C SER A 67 -9.15 -4.69 -34.00
N PRO A 68 -8.57 -5.72 -34.65
CA PRO A 68 -7.62 -6.62 -34.02
C PRO A 68 -6.42 -5.90 -33.38
N GLU A 69 -5.93 -4.84 -34.03
CA GLU A 69 -4.85 -4.00 -33.51
C GLU A 69 -5.26 -3.26 -32.24
N ALA A 70 -6.46 -2.70 -32.19
CA ALA A 70 -6.98 -2.02 -31.01
C ALA A 70 -7.18 -2.98 -29.83
N LEU A 71 -7.56 -4.24 -30.10
CA LEU A 71 -7.66 -5.28 -29.08
C LEU A 71 -6.27 -5.64 -28.50
N VAL A 72 -5.24 -5.77 -29.34
CA VAL A 72 -3.86 -6.01 -28.87
C VAL A 72 -3.35 -4.86 -27.98
N GLN A 73 -3.60 -3.62 -28.39
CA GLN A 73 -3.21 -2.43 -27.60
C GLN A 73 -3.91 -2.40 -26.24
N GLU A 74 -5.20 -2.74 -26.20
CA GLU A 74 -5.95 -2.84 -24.96
C GLU A 74 -5.40 -3.92 -24.03
N TRP A 75 -5.12 -5.12 -24.56
CA TRP A 75 -4.51 -6.18 -23.76
C TRP A 75 -3.13 -5.79 -23.21
N GLN A 76 -2.32 -5.08 -24.00
CA GLN A 76 -1.03 -4.55 -23.52
C GLN A 76 -1.20 -3.51 -22.41
N ALA A 77 -2.17 -2.60 -22.57
CA ALA A 77 -2.50 -1.60 -21.54
C ALA A 77 -2.97 -2.28 -20.25
N LEU A 78 -3.82 -3.30 -20.37
CA LEU A 78 -4.32 -4.07 -19.24
C LEU A 78 -3.18 -4.77 -18.48
N ILE A 79 -2.30 -5.47 -19.20
CA ILE A 79 -1.09 -6.08 -18.62
C ILE A 79 -0.21 -5.03 -17.93
N GLY A 80 -0.06 -3.86 -18.56
CA GLY A 80 0.70 -2.74 -18.02
C GLY A 80 0.14 -2.23 -16.68
N HIS A 81 -1.17 -1.98 -16.63
CA HIS A 81 -1.86 -1.52 -15.43
C HIS A 81 -1.84 -2.55 -14.30
N THR A 82 -2.11 -3.83 -14.60
CA THR A 82 -2.05 -4.89 -13.58
C THR A 82 -0.64 -5.00 -13.00
N LYS A 83 0.41 -4.97 -13.83
CA LYS A 83 1.80 -4.99 -13.35
C LYS A 83 2.13 -3.77 -12.50
N ALA A 84 1.67 -2.58 -12.88
CA ALA A 84 1.88 -1.37 -12.11
C ALA A 84 1.23 -1.49 -10.72
N ALA A 85 -0.04 -1.92 -10.66
CA ALA A 85 -0.76 -2.15 -9.41
C ALA A 85 -0.01 -3.14 -8.50
N SER A 86 0.36 -4.31 -9.03
CA SER A 86 1.08 -5.33 -8.26
C SER A 86 2.42 -4.82 -7.71
N ARG A 87 3.17 -4.03 -8.49
CA ARG A 87 4.43 -3.43 -8.02
C ARG A 87 4.19 -2.44 -6.88
N THR A 88 3.18 -1.59 -6.99
CA THR A 88 2.83 -0.62 -5.95
C THR A 88 2.43 -1.32 -4.65
N ALA A 89 1.60 -2.37 -4.73
CA ALA A 89 1.25 -3.18 -3.56
C ALA A 89 2.49 -3.86 -2.94
N HIS A 90 3.39 -4.39 -3.77
CA HIS A 90 4.65 -4.97 -3.30
C HIS A 90 5.54 -3.93 -2.61
N GLN A 91 5.63 -2.70 -3.12
CA GLN A 91 6.37 -1.61 -2.47
C GLN A 91 5.81 -1.29 -1.08
N ALA A 92 4.49 -1.30 -0.91
CA ALA A 92 3.86 -1.09 0.40
C ALA A 92 4.32 -2.16 1.43
N VAL A 93 4.42 -3.42 1.00
CA VAL A 93 4.94 -4.52 1.84
C VAL A 93 6.39 -4.27 2.25
N LEU A 94 7.23 -3.78 1.33
CA LEU A 94 8.62 -3.46 1.64
C LEU A 94 8.76 -2.30 2.63
N VAL A 95 7.93 -1.26 2.50
CA VAL A 95 7.89 -0.12 3.43
C VAL A 95 7.50 -0.58 4.84
N LEU A 96 6.48 -1.43 4.97
CA LEU A 96 6.07 -1.96 6.29
C LEU A 96 7.11 -2.91 6.87
N SER A 97 7.76 -3.72 6.02
CA SER A 97 8.80 -4.65 6.45
C SER A 97 10.04 -3.90 6.96
N SER A 98 10.45 -2.82 6.29
CA SER A 98 11.57 -1.99 6.75
C SER A 98 11.25 -1.32 8.08
N GLN A 99 10.03 -0.80 8.27
CA GLN A 99 9.59 -0.24 9.54
C GLN A 99 9.65 -1.27 10.67
N ARG A 100 9.16 -2.49 10.45
CA ARG A 100 9.21 -3.58 11.44
C ARG A 100 10.65 -3.93 11.83
N ASN A 101 11.55 -3.99 10.86
CA ASN A 101 12.96 -4.32 11.11
C ASN A 101 13.65 -3.24 11.95
N LEU A 102 13.35 -1.95 11.71
CA LEU A 102 13.88 -0.85 12.50
C LEU A 102 13.41 -0.91 13.96
N ILE A 103 12.12 -1.19 14.19
CA ILE A 103 11.57 -1.35 15.55
C ILE A 103 12.26 -2.50 16.29
N ALA A 104 12.39 -3.67 15.64
CA ALA A 104 13.05 -4.82 16.24
C ALA A 104 14.53 -4.57 16.58
N ALA A 105 15.25 -3.82 15.72
CA ALA A 105 16.63 -3.42 15.99
C ALA A 105 16.74 -2.45 17.19
N GLN A 106 15.81 -1.51 17.31
CA GLN A 106 15.75 -0.59 18.45
C GLN A 106 15.50 -1.32 19.77
N GLU A 107 14.57 -2.27 19.79
CA GLU A 107 14.28 -3.12 20.96
C GLU A 107 15.49 -3.97 21.39
N GLY A 108 16.25 -4.50 20.42
CA GLY A 108 17.49 -5.23 20.69
C GLY A 108 18.58 -4.36 21.34
N ILE A 109 18.70 -3.10 20.92
CA ILE A 109 19.67 -2.15 21.49
C ILE A 109 19.28 -1.77 22.93
N THR A 110 18.00 -1.51 23.21
CA THR A 110 17.54 -1.18 24.57
C THR A 110 17.69 -2.36 25.54
N LEU A 111 17.42 -3.59 25.09
CA LEU A 111 17.66 -4.79 25.90
C LEU A 111 19.15 -5.01 26.21
N ALA A 112 20.03 -4.79 25.23
CA ALA A 112 21.48 -4.88 25.43
C ALA A 112 22.00 -3.83 26.43
N HIS A 113 21.50 -2.59 26.36
CA HIS A 113 21.87 -1.53 27.30
C HIS A 113 21.40 -1.79 28.74
N HIS A 114 20.31 -2.53 28.94
CA HIS A 114 19.84 -2.88 30.28
C HIS A 114 20.66 -3.99 30.94
N HIS A 115 21.32 -4.86 30.16
CA HIS A 115 22.11 -5.97 30.71
C HIS A 115 23.51 -5.54 31.17
N ASP A 116 24.04 -4.43 30.64
CA ASP A 116 25.38 -3.91 30.97
C ASP A 116 25.41 -3.02 32.25
N GLY A 117 24.25 -2.88 32.92
CA GLY A 117 24.04 -1.99 34.06
C GLY A 117 24.21 -2.58 35.46
N ASP A 118 24.59 -3.85 35.61
CA ASP A 118 24.86 -4.45 36.94
C ASP A 118 26.29 -4.99 37.08
N PRO A 119 27.27 -4.15 37.47
CA PRO A 119 28.52 -4.60 38.05
C PRO A 119 28.46 -4.43 39.57
N GLY A 120 27.55 -5.12 40.27
CA GLY A 120 27.24 -4.83 41.67
C GLY A 120 27.23 -5.99 42.65
N GLY A 121 27.69 -7.19 42.29
CA GLY A 121 27.59 -8.33 43.21
C GLY A 121 28.61 -9.44 42.98
N ARG A 122 29.86 -9.24 43.45
CA ARG A 122 30.73 -10.24 44.15
C ARG A 122 32.22 -9.97 43.93
N ALA A 123 32.85 -9.45 44.97
CA ALA A 123 34.21 -9.82 45.41
C ALA A 123 34.21 -9.60 46.93
N ALA A 124 34.28 -10.65 47.77
CA ALA A 124 35.51 -11.29 48.27
C ALA A 124 36.36 -10.29 49.10
N ALA A 125 36.92 -10.58 50.26
CA ALA A 125 36.99 -11.73 51.16
C ALA A 125 37.73 -11.25 52.43
N HIS A 126 37.57 -11.98 53.53
CA HIS A 126 38.46 -12.08 54.72
C HIS A 126 38.95 -10.81 55.44
#